data_AF-M7ZG46-F1
#
_entry.id   AF-M7ZG46-F1
#
_cell.length_a   1.000
_cell.length_b   1.000
_cell.length_c   1.000
_cell.angle_alpha   90.00
_cell.angle_beta   90.00
_cell.angle_gamma   90.00
#
_symmetry.space_group_name_H-M   'P 1'
#
loop_
_entity.id
_entity.type
_entity.pdbx_description
1 polymer ?
#
loop_
_entity_poly.entity_id
_entity_poly.type
_entity_poly.pdbx_seq_one_letter_code
_entity_poly.pdbx_strand_id
1 'polypeptide(L)'
;MAAPAPPTTSSKPPLPPRLAVPLALALLLALAFVADFLSYSSAISPAVSSSSKTVKEGNIDDTKLRNGSPTVHSHVDVYNFTSNTWTGRFDMPKKMSYSHLGMASDGRYIYAVSGQFGPQCRPAVSRNFVLDTKLRKWDELPPLPVPRSEAYSMTCCRYAPATQLWRGRLHVMGGGKEDRHEPGLEHWSLAVKDGKALENEWRAEIPIPRGGPHRACVVANDKLFVIGGQEGDFMPKPGSPIFKCARRHETMKLNGSKLSPMPKPDSHIEFAWVIVNNSIVIVGGTTEKHPITKKMILVGEVFRFDLETLKWSVIGRMPFRIKTALAGYWDGWLYFTSGQRDRGPDNPSPKKVVGSMWRTKLHV
;
A
#
# COMPACT_ATOMS: atom_id res chain seq x y z
N MET A 1 -68.17 71.58 -26.45
CA MET A 1 -68.68 70.21 -26.21
C MET A 1 -67.57 69.23 -26.54
N ALA A 2 -66.98 68.61 -25.53
CA ALA A 2 -66.05 67.48 -25.68
C ALA A 2 -66.25 66.62 -24.44
N ALA A 3 -66.72 65.39 -24.65
CA ALA A 3 -67.09 64.43 -23.61
C ALA A 3 -65.84 63.73 -23.03
N PRO A 4 -65.88 63.26 -21.77
CA PRO A 4 -64.75 62.60 -21.14
C PRO A 4 -64.60 61.15 -21.62
N ALA A 5 -63.35 60.70 -21.71
CA ALA A 5 -62.97 59.35 -22.11
C ALA A 5 -63.28 58.29 -21.02
N PRO A 6 -63.61 57.04 -21.39
CA PRO A 6 -63.90 55.96 -20.45
C PRO A 6 -62.63 55.29 -19.88
N PRO A 7 -62.72 54.60 -18.73
CA PRO A 7 -61.58 54.01 -18.03
C PRO A 7 -61.08 52.70 -18.66
N THR A 8 -59.79 52.44 -18.44
CA THR A 8 -58.98 51.34 -18.95
C THR A 8 -59.38 49.98 -18.37
N THR A 9 -59.57 48.98 -19.24
CA THR A 9 -59.70 47.56 -18.87
C THR A 9 -58.35 46.87 -19.03
N SER A 10 -57.77 46.35 -17.95
CA SER A 10 -56.74 45.31 -18.02
C SER A 10 -57.19 44.12 -17.16
N SER A 11 -57.73 43.10 -17.83
CA SER A 11 -58.10 41.82 -17.24
C SER A 11 -56.84 40.95 -17.12
N LYS A 12 -56.34 40.77 -15.91
CA LYS A 12 -55.45 39.63 -15.61
C LYS A 12 -56.27 38.34 -15.69
N PRO A 13 -55.79 37.27 -16.33
CA PRO A 13 -56.47 35.97 -16.30
C PRO A 13 -56.43 35.37 -14.89
N PRO A 14 -57.45 34.57 -14.50
CA PRO A 14 -57.54 33.98 -13.17
C PRO A 14 -56.50 32.87 -12.99
N LEU A 15 -55.88 32.81 -11.79
CA LEU A 15 -55.08 31.66 -11.38
C LEU A 15 -55.94 30.39 -11.32
N PRO A 16 -55.46 29.23 -11.80
CA PRO A 16 -56.18 27.98 -11.63
C PRO A 16 -56.11 27.46 -10.18
N PRO A 17 -57.07 26.59 -9.79
CA PRO A 17 -57.33 26.21 -8.41
C PRO A 17 -56.23 25.31 -7.83
N ARG A 18 -55.93 25.52 -6.54
CA ARG A 18 -55.07 24.64 -5.74
C ARG A 18 -55.71 23.26 -5.62
N LEU A 19 -55.25 22.32 -6.44
CA LEU A 19 -55.44 20.89 -6.19
C LEU A 19 -54.25 20.37 -5.40
N ALA A 20 -54.52 19.96 -4.16
CA ALA A 20 -53.67 19.07 -3.41
C ALA A 20 -53.67 17.70 -4.12
N VAL A 21 -52.53 17.35 -4.71
CA VAL A 21 -52.20 16.04 -5.27
C VAL A 21 -50.85 15.65 -4.65
N PRO A 22 -50.67 14.40 -4.19
CA PRO A 22 -49.53 14.02 -3.37
C PRO A 22 -48.22 14.19 -4.13
N LEU A 23 -47.21 14.64 -3.39
CA LEU A 23 -45.85 14.92 -3.82
C LEU A 23 -45.19 13.64 -4.37
N ALA A 24 -45.45 13.32 -5.64
CA ALA A 24 -44.78 12.27 -6.38
C ALA A 24 -44.22 12.88 -7.67
N LEU A 25 -42.93 12.66 -7.88
CA LEU A 25 -42.21 12.91 -9.13
C LEU A 25 -41.73 14.35 -9.41
N ALA A 26 -40.89 14.89 -8.51
CA ALA A 26 -39.85 15.87 -8.87
C ALA A 26 -38.80 16.02 -7.75
N LEU A 27 -38.10 14.94 -7.40
CA LEU A 27 -36.83 15.02 -6.66
C LEU A 27 -35.97 13.78 -6.99
N LEU A 28 -35.58 13.68 -8.27
CA LEU A 28 -34.38 12.97 -8.65
C LEU A 28 -33.19 13.88 -8.31
N LEU A 29 -32.14 13.28 -7.70
CA LEU A 29 -30.76 13.79 -7.51
C LEU A 29 -30.34 14.47 -6.20
N ALA A 30 -31.09 14.38 -5.11
CA ALA A 30 -30.56 14.84 -3.82
C ALA A 30 -31.10 14.04 -2.62
N LEU A 31 -30.70 12.77 -2.51
CA LEU A 31 -30.76 12.00 -1.25
C LEU A 31 -29.88 10.73 -1.28
N ALA A 32 -28.79 10.74 -2.06
CA ALA A 32 -27.78 9.67 -2.09
C ALA A 32 -26.45 10.10 -1.42
N PHE A 33 -26.50 11.01 -0.44
CA PHE A 33 -25.27 11.57 0.15
C PHE A 33 -25.16 11.50 1.68
N VAL A 34 -26.05 10.79 2.39
CA VAL A 34 -25.97 10.71 3.87
C VAL A 34 -26.18 9.29 4.44
N ALA A 35 -26.24 8.23 3.63
CA ALA A 35 -26.55 6.88 4.15
C ALA A 35 -25.67 5.72 3.67
N ASP A 36 -24.50 5.97 3.07
CA ASP A 36 -23.55 4.90 2.69
C ASP A 36 -22.33 4.79 3.63
N PHE A 37 -22.38 5.44 4.81
CA PHE A 37 -21.28 5.42 5.79
C PHE A 37 -21.51 4.53 7.01
N LEU A 38 -22.63 3.79 7.05
CA LEU A 38 -22.88 2.80 8.09
C LEU A 38 -23.37 1.51 7.43
N SER A 39 -22.63 0.43 7.65
CA SER A 39 -23.07 -0.96 7.48
C SER A 39 -22.79 -1.67 6.15
N TYR A 40 -21.58 -1.58 5.56
CA TYR A 40 -21.12 -2.64 4.64
C TYR A 40 -19.58 -2.75 4.58
N SER A 41 -18.97 -3.09 5.71
CA SER A 41 -17.66 -3.75 5.71
C SER A 41 -17.69 -4.81 6.80
N SER A 42 -17.95 -6.05 6.40
CA SER A 42 -17.75 -7.21 7.25
C SER A 42 -16.26 -7.30 7.59
N ALA A 43 -15.88 -6.71 8.73
CA ALA A 43 -14.86 -7.07 9.73
C ALA A 43 -13.73 -8.07 9.34
N ILE A 44 -13.18 -7.97 8.13
CA ILE A 44 -12.14 -8.86 7.62
C ILE A 44 -11.14 -8.01 6.84
N SER A 45 -9.99 -7.69 7.45
CA SER A 45 -8.80 -7.34 6.68
C SER A 45 -8.02 -8.63 6.45
N PRO A 46 -7.85 -9.10 5.21
CA PRO A 46 -6.94 -10.19 4.95
C PRO A 46 -5.52 -9.64 5.12
N ALA A 47 -4.89 -9.99 6.24
CA ALA A 47 -3.47 -9.73 6.43
C ALA A 47 -2.70 -10.76 5.59
N VAL A 48 -2.42 -10.44 4.33
CA VAL A 48 -1.49 -11.26 3.54
C VAL A 48 -0.09 -10.97 4.04
N SER A 49 0.34 -11.68 5.09
CA SER A 49 1.70 -11.59 5.58
C SER A 49 2.63 -12.45 4.73
N SER A 50 3.31 -11.82 3.77
CA SER A 50 4.50 -12.43 3.16
C SER A 50 5.70 -12.17 4.08
N SER A 51 5.76 -12.85 5.22
CA SER A 51 6.84 -12.65 6.18
C SER A 51 8.14 -13.18 5.60
N SER A 52 9.02 -12.28 5.13
CA SER A 52 10.40 -12.64 4.83
C SER A 52 11.12 -12.88 6.17
N LYS A 53 11.64 -14.09 6.39
CA LYS A 53 12.67 -14.28 7.40
C LYS A 53 13.87 -13.44 6.95
N THR A 54 14.10 -12.31 7.61
CA THR A 54 15.37 -11.60 7.47
C THR A 54 16.45 -12.53 8.03
N VAL A 55 17.39 -12.88 7.17
CA VAL A 55 18.47 -13.82 7.47
C VAL A 55 19.30 -13.28 8.63
N LYS A 56 19.67 -14.16 9.57
CA LYS A 56 20.63 -13.83 10.64
C LYS A 56 21.91 -13.25 10.01
N GLU A 57 22.20 -12.00 10.31
CA GLU A 57 23.52 -11.41 10.07
C GLU A 57 24.48 -11.87 11.16
N GLY A 58 25.48 -12.65 10.76
CA GLY A 58 26.58 -13.15 11.59
C GLY A 58 27.19 -14.40 10.95
N ASN A 59 28.51 -14.46 10.82
CA ASN A 59 29.29 -15.56 10.22
C ASN A 59 28.59 -16.92 10.32
N ILE A 60 28.04 -17.39 9.20
CA ILE A 60 27.55 -18.77 9.09
C ILE A 60 28.71 -19.55 8.46
N ASP A 61 29.31 -20.38 9.29
CA ASP A 61 30.21 -21.47 8.91
C ASP A 61 29.49 -22.35 7.87
N ASP A 62 30.10 -22.49 6.69
CA ASP A 62 29.51 -23.09 5.48
C ASP A 62 29.14 -24.59 5.68
N THR A 63 29.53 -25.20 6.80
CA THR A 63 29.27 -26.61 7.12
C THR A 63 27.90 -26.90 7.74
N LYS A 64 27.09 -25.89 8.14
CA LYS A 64 25.79 -26.11 8.82
C LYS A 64 24.54 -26.08 7.93
N LEU A 65 24.68 -25.99 6.61
CA LEU A 65 23.53 -25.93 5.67
C LEU A 65 22.91 -27.28 5.29
N ARG A 66 23.14 -28.36 6.04
CA ARG A 66 22.59 -29.68 5.70
C ARG A 66 21.16 -29.95 6.18
N ASN A 67 20.53 -29.14 7.04
CA ASN A 67 19.19 -29.48 7.59
C ASN A 67 18.23 -28.32 7.95
N GLY A 68 18.32 -27.15 7.32
CA GLY A 68 17.36 -26.07 7.62
C GLY A 68 17.36 -24.92 6.62
N SER A 69 16.66 -25.07 5.51
CA SER A 69 16.36 -23.95 4.60
C SER A 69 15.54 -22.87 5.34
N PRO A 70 15.84 -21.56 5.18
CA PRO A 70 14.99 -20.50 5.73
C PRO A 70 13.58 -20.60 5.11
N THR A 71 12.63 -21.12 5.90
CA THR A 71 11.22 -21.25 5.53
C THR A 71 10.60 -19.87 5.33
N VAL A 72 10.07 -19.61 4.14
CA VAL A 72 9.19 -18.46 3.87
C VAL A 72 7.75 -18.94 3.94
N HIS A 73 6.88 -18.18 4.61
CA HIS A 73 5.48 -18.55 4.74
C HIS A 73 4.73 -18.24 3.43
N SER A 74 4.00 -19.24 2.92
CA SER A 74 3.27 -19.17 1.66
C SER A 74 1.75 -19.27 1.84
N HIS A 75 1.21 -18.58 2.86
CA HIS A 75 -0.21 -18.57 3.19
C HIS A 75 -0.70 -17.17 3.57
N VAL A 76 -2.02 -17.00 3.55
CA VAL A 76 -2.74 -15.84 4.06
C VAL A 76 -3.31 -16.19 5.41
N ASP A 77 -3.13 -15.31 6.40
CA ASP A 77 -3.79 -15.39 7.70
C ASP A 77 -4.86 -14.30 7.82
N VAL A 78 -6.00 -14.64 8.40
CA VAL A 78 -7.16 -13.74 8.51
C VAL A 78 -7.40 -13.36 9.96
N TYR A 79 -7.36 -12.07 10.25
CA TYR A 79 -7.68 -11.52 11.57
C TYR A 79 -9.10 -10.93 11.57
N ASN A 80 -9.90 -11.32 12.56
CA ASN A 80 -11.22 -10.77 12.80
C ASN A 80 -11.14 -9.73 13.93
N PHE A 81 -11.45 -8.47 13.62
CA PHE A 81 -11.36 -7.38 14.60
C PHE A 81 -12.46 -7.43 15.67
N THR A 82 -13.66 -7.93 15.33
CA THR A 82 -14.79 -8.03 16.25
C THR A 82 -14.55 -9.09 17.32
N SER A 83 -14.13 -10.30 16.90
CA SER A 83 -13.82 -11.38 17.84
C SER A 83 -12.39 -11.30 18.39
N ASN A 84 -11.55 -10.40 17.86
CA ASN A 84 -10.16 -10.21 18.25
C ASN A 84 -9.33 -11.52 18.18
N THR A 85 -9.54 -12.29 17.10
CA THR A 85 -8.90 -13.60 16.90
C THR A 85 -8.45 -13.80 15.45
N TRP A 86 -7.44 -14.65 15.26
CA TRP A 86 -7.10 -15.18 13.94
C TRP A 86 -8.06 -16.32 13.60
N THR A 87 -8.81 -16.20 12.51
CA THR A 87 -9.96 -17.07 12.21
C THR A 87 -9.83 -17.89 10.93
N GLY A 88 -8.76 -17.70 10.16
CA GLY A 88 -8.60 -18.42 8.89
C GLY A 88 -7.18 -18.42 8.36
N ARG A 89 -6.86 -19.49 7.65
CA ARG A 89 -5.61 -19.65 6.91
C ARG A 89 -5.87 -20.35 5.58
N PHE A 90 -5.29 -19.86 4.51
CA PHE A 90 -5.32 -20.53 3.20
C PHE A 90 -4.05 -20.24 2.40
N ASP A 91 -3.72 -21.15 1.48
CA ASP A 91 -2.45 -21.08 0.76
C ASP A 91 -2.46 -20.00 -0.33
N MET A 92 -1.28 -19.42 -0.53
CA MET A 92 -1.00 -18.58 -1.69
C MET A 92 -0.68 -19.46 -2.91
N PRO A 93 -0.88 -18.98 -4.16
CA PRO A 93 -0.47 -19.71 -5.35
C PRO A 93 1.02 -20.06 -5.27
N LYS A 94 1.39 -21.32 -5.53
CA LYS A 94 2.80 -21.81 -5.49
C LYS A 94 3.77 -20.98 -6.35
N LYS A 95 3.17 -20.30 -7.31
CA LYS A 95 3.74 -19.57 -8.42
C LYS A 95 3.84 -18.06 -8.13
N MET A 96 3.28 -17.59 -7.01
CA MET A 96 3.30 -16.19 -6.57
C MET A 96 4.59 -15.87 -5.80
N SER A 97 4.98 -14.61 -5.83
CA SER A 97 6.11 -14.07 -5.06
C SER A 97 5.95 -14.28 -3.56
N TYR A 98 7.07 -14.41 -2.86
CA TYR A 98 7.15 -14.71 -1.44
C TYR A 98 7.41 -13.47 -0.58
N SER A 99 7.86 -12.37 -1.16
CA SER A 99 8.11 -11.11 -0.48
C SER A 99 8.24 -9.97 -1.49
N HIS A 100 8.35 -8.73 -1.01
CA HIS A 100 8.54 -7.54 -1.85
C HIS A 100 7.43 -7.39 -2.92
N LEU A 101 6.21 -7.83 -2.60
CA LEU A 101 5.07 -7.69 -3.50
C LEU A 101 4.53 -6.25 -3.41
N GLY A 102 4.09 -5.73 -4.54
CA GLY A 102 3.14 -4.62 -4.55
C GLY A 102 1.75 -5.16 -4.21
N MET A 103 1.00 -4.51 -3.32
CA MET A 103 -0.37 -4.92 -3.04
C MET A 103 -1.32 -3.75 -2.91
N ALA A 104 -2.57 -3.96 -3.33
CA ALA A 104 -3.68 -3.02 -3.17
C ALA A 104 -4.98 -3.78 -2.93
N SER A 105 -5.98 -3.13 -2.34
CA SER A 105 -7.28 -3.74 -2.09
C SER A 105 -8.43 -2.75 -2.23
N ASP A 106 -9.56 -3.23 -2.75
CA ASP A 106 -10.86 -2.53 -2.73
C ASP A 106 -11.77 -3.06 -1.60
N GLY A 107 -11.22 -3.84 -0.66
CA GLY A 107 -11.94 -4.50 0.44
C GLY A 107 -12.53 -5.86 0.06
N ARG A 108 -12.90 -6.09 -1.20
CA ARG A 108 -13.37 -7.40 -1.69
C ARG A 108 -12.27 -8.20 -2.38
N TYR A 109 -11.42 -7.53 -3.13
CA TYR A 109 -10.33 -8.10 -3.87
C TYR A 109 -9.00 -7.58 -3.34
N ILE A 110 -8.01 -8.44 -3.30
CA ILE A 110 -6.61 -8.05 -3.04
C ILE A 110 -5.80 -8.36 -4.29
N TYR A 111 -5.17 -7.33 -4.82
CA TYR A 111 -4.30 -7.40 -5.98
C TYR A 111 -2.86 -7.53 -5.48
N ALA A 112 -2.15 -8.55 -5.95
CA ALA A 112 -0.74 -8.78 -5.66
C ALA A 112 0.05 -8.69 -6.96
N VAL A 113 1.05 -7.82 -6.99
CA VAL A 113 1.79 -7.47 -8.19
C VAL A 113 3.28 -7.74 -7.99
N SER A 114 3.85 -8.51 -8.90
CA SER A 114 5.28 -8.77 -8.99
C SER A 114 5.91 -9.22 -7.66
N GLY A 115 7.15 -8.85 -7.38
CA GLY A 115 7.89 -9.20 -6.18
C GLY A 115 8.82 -10.39 -6.35
N GLN A 116 9.48 -10.74 -5.24
CA GLN A 116 10.56 -11.71 -5.20
C GLN A 116 10.06 -13.14 -5.09
N PHE A 117 10.51 -14.02 -5.99
CA PHE A 117 10.18 -15.44 -5.92
C PHE A 117 11.25 -16.24 -5.17
N GLY A 118 10.90 -16.80 -4.01
CA GLY A 118 11.83 -17.57 -3.19
C GLY A 118 12.56 -16.75 -2.11
N PRO A 119 13.38 -17.43 -1.29
CA PRO A 119 14.18 -16.78 -0.25
C PRO A 119 15.39 -16.03 -0.84
N GLN A 120 16.08 -15.24 0.00
CA GLN A 120 17.33 -14.53 -0.35
C GLN A 120 17.15 -13.54 -1.51
N CYS A 121 18.22 -13.08 -2.16
CA CYS A 121 18.14 -12.11 -3.24
C CYS A 121 17.83 -12.78 -4.59
N ARG A 122 16.84 -13.68 -4.59
CA ARG A 122 16.37 -14.37 -5.81
C ARG A 122 15.64 -13.40 -6.75
N PRO A 123 15.55 -13.73 -8.06
CA PRO A 123 14.86 -12.90 -9.04
C PRO A 123 13.39 -12.60 -8.68
N ALA A 124 12.95 -11.40 -9.06
CA ALA A 124 11.54 -11.05 -9.08
C ALA A 124 10.83 -11.65 -10.30
N VAL A 125 9.50 -11.76 -10.21
CA VAL A 125 8.63 -12.24 -11.30
C VAL A 125 7.67 -11.14 -11.73
N SER A 126 7.25 -11.13 -13.00
CA SER A 126 6.27 -10.14 -13.53
C SER A 126 4.82 -10.53 -13.28
N ARG A 127 4.59 -11.67 -12.62
CA ARG A 127 3.27 -12.27 -12.52
C ARG A 127 2.44 -11.59 -11.45
N ASN A 128 1.17 -11.44 -11.76
CA ASN A 128 0.22 -10.69 -10.97
C ASN A 128 -0.97 -11.58 -10.65
N PHE A 129 -1.52 -11.41 -9.45
CA PHE A 129 -2.60 -12.25 -8.93
C PHE A 129 -3.66 -11.38 -8.26
N VAL A 130 -4.86 -11.91 -8.18
CA VAL A 130 -5.97 -11.30 -7.46
C VAL A 130 -6.63 -12.34 -6.57
N LEU A 131 -6.86 -11.98 -5.33
CA LEU A 131 -7.58 -12.79 -4.35
C LEU A 131 -9.00 -12.26 -4.22
N ASP A 132 -9.99 -13.10 -4.48
CA ASP A 132 -11.35 -12.89 -4.01
C ASP A 132 -11.43 -13.27 -2.52
N THR A 133 -11.66 -12.30 -1.64
CA THR A 133 -11.61 -12.52 -0.18
C THR A 133 -12.80 -13.32 0.36
N LYS A 134 -13.95 -13.33 -0.33
CA LYS A 134 -15.13 -14.11 0.08
C LYS A 134 -15.00 -15.56 -0.38
N LEU A 135 -14.58 -15.75 -1.62
CA LEU A 135 -14.40 -17.08 -2.21
C LEU A 135 -13.07 -17.73 -1.78
N ARG A 136 -12.14 -16.94 -1.24
CA ARG A 136 -10.76 -17.37 -0.89
C ARG A 136 -10.06 -18.01 -2.09
N LYS A 137 -10.33 -17.46 -3.27
CA LYS A 137 -9.83 -17.98 -4.55
C LYS A 137 -8.87 -16.97 -5.15
N TRP A 138 -7.75 -17.47 -5.65
CA TRP A 138 -6.78 -16.71 -6.42
C TRP A 138 -7.01 -16.91 -7.90
N ASP A 139 -6.91 -15.83 -8.66
CA ASP A 139 -6.89 -15.81 -10.11
C ASP A 139 -5.66 -15.01 -10.60
N GLU A 140 -5.25 -15.23 -11.86
CA GLU A 140 -4.11 -14.52 -12.45
C GLU A 140 -4.56 -13.24 -13.18
N LEU A 141 -3.71 -12.23 -13.15
CA LEU A 141 -3.85 -11.00 -13.93
C LEU A 141 -2.75 -10.92 -14.99
N PRO A 142 -2.94 -10.12 -16.06
CA PRO A 142 -1.90 -9.86 -17.04
C PRO A 142 -0.55 -9.55 -16.40
N PRO A 143 0.56 -10.17 -16.85
CA PRO A 143 1.88 -9.90 -16.28
C PRO A 143 2.31 -8.46 -16.57
N LEU A 144 3.23 -7.93 -15.77
CA LEU A 144 3.88 -6.65 -16.07
C LEU A 144 4.55 -6.70 -17.45
N PRO A 145 4.62 -5.56 -18.18
CA PRO A 145 5.17 -5.52 -19.53
C PRO A 145 6.56 -6.14 -19.67
N VAL A 146 6.84 -6.73 -20.82
CA VAL A 146 8.19 -7.06 -21.26
C VAL A 146 8.62 -5.98 -22.26
N PRO A 147 9.78 -5.33 -22.10
CA PRO A 147 10.28 -4.36 -23.09
C PRO A 147 10.35 -5.03 -24.47
N ARG A 148 9.84 -4.34 -25.50
CA ARG A 148 9.83 -4.82 -26.90
C ARG A 148 11.15 -4.60 -27.64
N SER A 149 12.22 -4.16 -26.98
CA SER A 149 13.52 -3.98 -27.62
C SER A 149 14.38 -5.24 -27.50
N GLU A 150 14.78 -5.80 -28.64
CA GLU A 150 15.66 -6.97 -28.77
C GLU A 150 17.02 -6.80 -28.04
N ALA A 151 17.41 -5.57 -27.73
CA ALA A 151 18.69 -5.26 -27.08
C ALA A 151 18.73 -5.58 -25.57
N TYR A 152 17.60 -5.84 -24.90
CA TYR A 152 17.59 -6.25 -23.49
C TYR A 152 16.33 -7.08 -23.20
N SER A 153 16.46 -8.40 -23.29
CA SER A 153 15.46 -9.36 -22.81
C SER A 153 15.41 -9.30 -21.28
N MET A 154 14.77 -8.28 -20.72
CA MET A 154 14.54 -8.18 -19.28
C MET A 154 13.08 -7.88 -19.00
N THR A 155 12.39 -8.87 -18.44
CA THR A 155 11.05 -8.72 -17.87
C THR A 155 11.03 -7.57 -16.85
N CYS A 156 10.08 -6.62 -16.92
CA CYS A 156 9.94 -5.46 -16.00
C CYS A 156 9.51 -5.83 -14.57
N CYS A 157 10.10 -6.87 -14.00
CA CYS A 157 9.81 -7.30 -12.64
C CYS A 157 10.22 -6.21 -11.65
N ARG A 158 9.45 -6.06 -10.57
CA ARG A 158 9.71 -5.07 -9.53
C ARG A 158 9.86 -5.71 -8.17
N TYR A 159 10.84 -5.24 -7.42
CA TYR A 159 10.93 -5.49 -5.98
C TYR A 159 10.25 -4.35 -5.22
N ALA A 160 9.25 -4.68 -4.41
CA ALA A 160 8.48 -3.79 -3.56
C ALA A 160 8.00 -2.51 -4.28
N PRO A 161 7.29 -2.65 -5.42
CA PRO A 161 6.73 -1.50 -6.11
C PRO A 161 5.62 -0.85 -5.28
N ALA A 162 5.54 0.48 -5.34
CA ALA A 162 4.38 1.21 -4.84
C ALA A 162 3.15 0.82 -5.68
N THR A 163 2.09 0.33 -5.02
CA THR A 163 0.91 -0.21 -5.69
C THR A 163 -0.35 0.31 -5.02
N GLN A 164 -1.31 0.80 -5.80
CA GLN A 164 -2.61 1.26 -5.27
C GLN A 164 -3.70 1.23 -6.32
N LEU A 165 -4.97 1.14 -5.89
CA LEU A 165 -6.13 1.35 -6.75
C LEU A 165 -6.48 2.84 -6.81
N TRP A 166 -6.56 3.40 -8.02
CA TRP A 166 -6.96 4.79 -8.24
C TRP A 166 -7.76 4.90 -9.54
N ARG A 167 -8.90 5.62 -9.50
CA ARG A 167 -9.77 5.86 -10.67
C ARG A 167 -10.11 4.58 -11.47
N GLY A 168 -10.44 3.50 -10.76
CA GLY A 168 -10.82 2.21 -11.36
C GLY A 168 -9.68 1.43 -12.00
N ARG A 169 -8.43 1.80 -11.70
CA ARG A 169 -7.24 1.15 -12.24
C ARG A 169 -6.29 0.73 -11.12
N LEU A 170 -5.61 -0.39 -11.31
CA LEU A 170 -4.51 -0.86 -10.48
C LEU A 170 -3.22 -0.20 -10.96
N HIS A 171 -2.67 0.71 -10.16
CA HIS A 171 -1.43 1.41 -10.45
C HIS A 171 -0.25 0.73 -9.79
N VAL A 172 0.85 0.59 -10.53
CA VAL A 172 2.12 0.01 -10.08
C VAL A 172 3.23 0.93 -10.53
N MET A 173 4.06 1.38 -9.60
CA MET A 173 5.10 2.35 -9.90
C MET A 173 6.33 2.16 -9.02
N GLY A 174 7.48 2.58 -9.53
CA GLY A 174 8.71 2.51 -8.75
C GLY A 174 9.24 1.09 -8.61
N GLY A 175 9.68 0.74 -7.40
CA GLY A 175 10.30 -0.55 -7.09
C GLY A 175 11.78 -0.61 -7.46
N GLY A 176 12.47 -1.64 -6.97
CA GLY A 176 13.79 -2.00 -7.47
C GLY A 176 13.68 -2.74 -8.80
N LYS A 177 14.60 -2.46 -9.73
CA LYS A 177 14.75 -3.22 -10.98
C LYS A 177 15.36 -4.60 -10.72
N GLU A 178 15.57 -5.37 -11.77
CA GLU A 178 15.97 -6.78 -11.76
C GLU A 178 17.28 -7.02 -10.99
N ASP A 179 18.18 -6.04 -11.04
CA ASP A 179 19.47 -6.00 -10.32
C ASP A 179 19.34 -5.72 -8.81
N ARG A 180 18.12 -5.42 -8.33
CA ARG A 180 17.79 -4.95 -6.98
C ARG A 180 18.43 -3.62 -6.58
N HIS A 181 19.12 -2.94 -7.48
CA HIS A 181 19.87 -1.73 -7.15
C HIS A 181 19.34 -0.52 -7.88
N GLU A 182 19.12 -0.63 -9.19
CA GLU A 182 18.60 0.46 -9.97
C GLU A 182 17.15 0.77 -9.55
N PRO A 183 16.81 2.04 -9.25
CA PRO A 183 15.45 2.43 -8.96
C PRO A 183 14.62 2.46 -10.25
N GLY A 184 13.51 1.72 -10.29
CA GLY A 184 12.51 1.86 -11.34
C GLY A 184 11.79 3.21 -11.23
N LEU A 185 11.56 3.89 -12.35
CA LEU A 185 10.80 5.15 -12.42
C LEU A 185 9.44 4.94 -13.10
N GLU A 186 9.33 3.85 -13.84
CA GLU A 186 8.20 3.52 -14.66
C GLU A 186 6.94 3.35 -13.80
N HIS A 187 5.82 3.76 -14.38
CA HIS A 187 4.51 3.71 -13.78
C HIS A 187 3.58 3.08 -14.81
N TRP A 188 2.87 2.04 -14.39
CA TRP A 188 1.91 1.34 -15.20
C TRP A 188 0.56 1.28 -14.50
N SER A 189 -0.50 1.17 -15.28
CA SER A 189 -1.84 0.94 -14.76
C SER A 189 -2.60 -0.10 -15.57
N LEU A 190 -3.46 -0.86 -14.90
CA LEU A 190 -4.36 -1.84 -15.51
C LEU A 190 -5.78 -1.56 -15.06
N ALA A 191 -6.73 -1.39 -15.99
CA ALA A 191 -8.14 -1.28 -15.62
C ALA A 191 -8.60 -2.57 -14.96
N VAL A 192 -9.22 -2.45 -13.78
CA VAL A 192 -9.73 -3.60 -13.03
C VAL A 192 -11.14 -3.34 -12.54
N LYS A 193 -11.98 -4.36 -12.60
CA LYS A 193 -13.33 -4.34 -12.03
C LYS A 193 -13.72 -5.75 -11.61
N ASP A 194 -14.32 -5.87 -10.43
CA ASP A 194 -14.80 -7.14 -9.88
C ASP A 194 -13.73 -8.25 -9.90
N GLY A 195 -12.49 -7.90 -9.53
CA GLY A 195 -11.37 -8.83 -9.48
C GLY A 195 -10.87 -9.28 -10.86
N LYS A 196 -11.26 -8.61 -11.94
CA LYS A 196 -10.82 -8.95 -13.31
C LYS A 196 -10.15 -7.76 -13.99
N ALA A 197 -9.17 -8.06 -14.83
CA ALA A 197 -8.62 -7.09 -15.76
C ALA A 197 -9.64 -6.81 -16.86
N LEU A 198 -9.82 -5.52 -17.21
CA LEU A 198 -10.63 -5.09 -18.35
C LEU A 198 -9.81 -4.93 -19.63
N GLU A 199 -8.49 -5.08 -19.51
CA GLU A 199 -7.50 -4.90 -20.57
C GLU A 199 -6.51 -6.08 -20.52
N ASN A 200 -5.93 -6.44 -21.66
CA ASN A 200 -4.95 -7.54 -21.74
C ASN A 200 -3.53 -7.09 -21.45
N GLU A 201 -3.27 -5.77 -21.49
CA GLU A 201 -1.95 -5.19 -21.34
C GLU A 201 -1.97 -4.03 -20.35
N TRP A 202 -0.86 -3.82 -19.67
CA TRP A 202 -0.68 -2.68 -18.80
C TRP A 202 -0.42 -1.41 -19.63
N ARG A 203 -1.12 -0.34 -19.29
CA ARG A 203 -0.92 0.97 -19.87
C ARG A 203 0.27 1.66 -19.21
N ALA A 204 1.17 2.25 -20.00
CA ALA A 204 2.20 3.14 -19.48
C ALA A 204 1.56 4.46 -19.03
N GLU A 205 1.93 4.91 -17.83
CA GLU A 205 1.50 6.17 -17.22
C GLU A 205 2.70 7.12 -17.08
N ILE A 206 2.44 8.32 -16.56
CA ILE A 206 3.50 9.29 -16.25
C ILE A 206 4.46 8.69 -15.20
N PRO A 207 5.77 8.56 -15.51
CA PRO A 207 6.76 8.06 -14.57
C PRO A 207 6.84 8.89 -13.29
N ILE A 208 7.20 8.25 -12.18
CA ILE A 208 7.40 8.96 -10.91
C ILE A 208 8.74 9.70 -10.92
N PRO A 209 8.83 10.89 -10.30
CA PRO A 209 10.06 11.69 -10.32
C PRO A 209 11.22 11.05 -9.54
N ARG A 210 10.91 10.13 -8.62
CA ARG A 210 11.89 9.35 -7.85
C ARG A 210 11.40 7.93 -7.62
N GLY A 211 12.26 6.99 -7.96
CA GLY A 211 12.00 5.55 -7.98
C GLY A 211 12.48 4.77 -6.77
N GLY A 212 12.47 3.45 -6.89
CA GLY A 212 13.04 2.54 -5.88
C GLY A 212 12.01 1.86 -4.97
N PRO A 213 12.45 0.85 -4.21
CA PRO A 213 11.57 -0.04 -3.45
C PRO A 213 11.06 0.56 -2.12
N HIS A 214 10.16 -0.19 -1.49
CA HIS A 214 9.77 -0.06 -0.08
C HIS A 214 9.06 1.26 0.28
N ARG A 215 8.25 1.77 -0.65
CA ARG A 215 7.49 3.03 -0.55
C ARG A 215 6.06 2.77 -0.08
N ALA A 216 5.50 3.70 0.69
CA ALA A 216 4.05 3.75 0.92
C ALA A 216 3.36 4.36 -0.30
N CYS A 217 2.20 3.82 -0.67
CA CYS A 217 1.39 4.30 -1.79
C CYS A 217 -0.05 4.47 -1.35
N VAL A 218 -0.49 5.71 -1.25
CA VAL A 218 -1.76 6.08 -0.63
C VAL A 218 -2.59 6.90 -1.59
N VAL A 219 -3.88 6.56 -1.74
CA VAL A 219 -4.83 7.39 -2.48
C VAL A 219 -5.71 8.12 -1.48
N ALA A 220 -5.73 9.46 -1.57
CA ALA A 220 -6.62 10.29 -0.77
C ALA A 220 -6.97 11.56 -1.53
N ASN A 221 -8.21 12.05 -1.39
CA ASN A 221 -8.68 13.27 -2.05
C ASN A 221 -8.43 13.27 -3.57
N ASP A 222 -8.68 12.12 -4.22
CA ASP A 222 -8.42 11.84 -5.64
C ASP A 222 -6.97 12.12 -6.09
N LYS A 223 -6.02 11.99 -5.16
CA LYS A 223 -4.58 12.10 -5.42
C LYS A 223 -3.85 10.86 -4.96
N LEU A 224 -2.81 10.52 -5.71
CA LEU A 224 -1.91 9.41 -5.42
C LEU A 224 -0.64 9.96 -4.76
N PHE A 225 -0.39 9.56 -3.52
CA PHE A 225 0.78 9.91 -2.74
C PHE A 225 1.76 8.74 -2.70
N VAL A 226 3.01 8.99 -3.13
CA VAL A 226 4.12 8.04 -3.02
C VAL A 226 5.09 8.59 -1.98
N ILE A 227 5.20 7.90 -0.85
CA ILE A 227 5.84 8.43 0.37
C ILE A 227 7.02 7.53 0.77
N GLY A 228 8.11 8.17 1.20
CA GLY A 228 9.30 7.50 1.73
C GLY A 228 10.02 6.64 0.69
N GLY A 229 10.48 5.47 1.11
CA GLY A 229 11.23 4.50 0.32
C GLY A 229 12.73 4.70 0.32
N GLN A 230 13.41 3.85 -0.43
CA GLN A 230 14.85 3.88 -0.60
C GLN A 230 15.24 3.76 -2.07
N GLU A 231 16.45 4.24 -2.39
CA GLU A 231 17.14 4.00 -3.65
C GLU A 231 18.24 2.95 -3.39
N GLY A 232 18.26 1.89 -4.20
CA GLY A 232 19.10 0.72 -3.97
C GLY A 232 18.53 -0.26 -2.94
N ASP A 233 18.97 -1.50 -3.02
CA ASP A 233 18.71 -2.57 -2.06
C ASP A 233 19.88 -3.58 -2.09
N PHE A 234 19.82 -4.61 -1.25
CA PHE A 234 20.77 -5.72 -1.26
C PHE A 234 20.75 -6.44 -2.60
N MET A 235 21.95 -6.66 -3.16
CA MET A 235 22.12 -7.37 -4.43
C MET A 235 22.48 -8.84 -4.19
N PRO A 236 22.16 -9.76 -5.11
CA PRO A 236 22.72 -11.11 -5.05
C PRO A 236 24.25 -11.07 -5.21
N LYS A 237 24.98 -11.82 -4.39
CA LYS A 237 26.43 -12.02 -4.55
C LYS A 237 26.67 -12.75 -5.89
N PRO A 238 27.50 -12.20 -6.79
CA PRO A 238 27.83 -12.87 -8.06
C PRO A 238 28.34 -14.30 -7.82
N GLY A 239 27.83 -15.25 -8.61
CA GLY A 239 28.19 -16.67 -8.51
C GLY A 239 27.65 -17.42 -7.27
N SER A 240 26.82 -16.80 -6.42
CA SER A 240 26.24 -17.50 -5.28
C SER A 240 25.13 -18.48 -5.72
N PRO A 241 25.25 -19.80 -5.47
CA PRO A 241 24.23 -20.77 -5.88
C PRO A 241 22.91 -20.61 -5.11
N ILE A 242 22.93 -19.86 -4.00
CA ILE A 242 21.77 -19.60 -3.13
C ILE A 242 21.33 -18.13 -3.15
N PHE A 243 21.87 -17.31 -4.08
CA PHE A 243 21.56 -15.88 -4.19
C PHE A 243 21.79 -15.10 -2.88
N LYS A 244 22.88 -15.39 -2.17
CA LYS A 244 23.20 -14.72 -0.90
C LYS A 244 23.26 -13.21 -1.10
N CYS A 245 22.50 -12.48 -0.31
CA CYS A 245 22.46 -11.02 -0.38
C CYS A 245 23.80 -10.39 0.05
N ALA A 246 24.29 -9.45 -0.74
CA ALA A 246 25.46 -8.63 -0.51
C ALA A 246 25.01 -7.18 -0.28
N ARG A 247 25.50 -6.59 0.82
CA ARG A 247 25.15 -5.22 1.21
C ARG A 247 25.78 -4.23 0.23
N ARG A 248 24.97 -3.28 -0.24
CA ARG A 248 25.41 -2.12 -1.03
C ARG A 248 24.92 -0.81 -0.42
N HIS A 249 25.29 0.30 -1.04
CA HIS A 249 24.84 1.61 -0.63
C HIS A 249 23.34 1.76 -0.91
N GLU A 250 22.60 2.21 0.10
CA GLU A 250 21.16 2.47 0.03
C GLU A 250 20.97 3.90 0.50
N THR A 251 20.18 4.69 -0.21
CA THR A 251 19.91 6.08 0.13
C THR A 251 18.44 6.30 0.39
N MET A 252 18.12 6.88 1.55
CA MET A 252 16.81 7.42 1.88
C MET A 252 16.95 8.94 1.84
N LYS A 253 16.30 9.62 0.90
CA LYS A 253 16.40 11.08 0.76
C LYS A 253 15.08 11.73 1.11
N LEU A 254 15.15 12.82 1.87
CA LEU A 254 13.98 13.58 2.33
C LEU A 254 13.41 14.55 1.29
N ASN A 255 14.03 14.72 0.13
CA ASN A 255 13.69 15.86 -0.72
C ASN A 255 12.24 15.74 -1.25
N GLY A 256 11.44 16.78 -1.04
CA GLY A 256 10.17 17.01 -1.71
C GLY A 256 10.32 18.22 -2.62
N SER A 257 9.91 18.13 -3.89
CA SER A 257 9.85 19.30 -4.77
C SER A 257 8.48 20.01 -4.72
N LYS A 258 7.49 19.46 -4.00
CA LYS A 258 6.13 20.05 -3.89
C LYS A 258 5.42 19.86 -2.53
N LEU A 259 5.80 18.89 -1.69
CA LEU A 259 5.17 18.62 -0.39
C LEU A 259 6.20 18.75 0.74
N SER A 260 5.71 19.02 1.96
CA SER A 260 6.53 19.04 3.16
C SER A 260 7.27 17.69 3.29
N PRO A 261 8.60 17.70 3.50
CA PRO A 261 9.36 16.47 3.67
C PRO A 261 8.93 15.76 4.96
N MET A 262 9.04 14.44 4.98
CA MET A 262 8.82 13.67 6.19
C MET A 262 9.72 14.17 7.34
N PRO A 263 9.31 14.06 8.61
CA PRO A 263 10.16 14.48 9.73
C PRO A 263 11.48 13.69 9.82
N LYS A 264 11.50 12.50 9.21
CA LYS A 264 12.62 11.57 9.17
C LYS A 264 12.58 10.78 7.85
N PRO A 265 13.72 10.47 7.20
CA PRO A 265 13.74 9.58 6.04
C PRO A 265 13.25 8.19 6.46
N ASP A 266 12.39 7.57 5.66
CA ASP A 266 11.74 6.32 6.06
C ASP A 266 11.46 5.39 4.87
N SER A 267 11.74 4.11 5.04
CA SER A 267 11.49 3.02 4.07
C SER A 267 10.92 1.79 4.77
N HIS A 268 10.54 0.77 3.99
CA HIS A 268 9.89 -0.47 4.49
C HIS A 268 8.55 -0.19 5.18
N ILE A 269 7.79 0.73 4.57
CA ILE A 269 6.49 1.24 5.03
C ILE A 269 5.36 0.92 4.05
N GLU A 270 5.50 -0.07 3.18
CA GLU A 270 4.56 -0.38 2.08
C GLU A 270 3.12 -0.61 2.58
N PHE A 271 3.01 -1.27 3.73
CA PHE A 271 1.73 -1.63 4.38
C PHE A 271 1.64 -1.08 5.81
N ALA A 272 2.55 -0.17 6.17
CA ALA A 272 2.70 0.35 7.52
C ALA A 272 1.97 1.68 7.71
N TRP A 273 0.82 1.85 7.04
CA TRP A 273 0.07 3.09 7.04
C TRP A 273 -1.45 2.86 7.03
N VAL A 274 -2.19 3.85 7.49
CA VAL A 274 -3.67 3.91 7.45
C VAL A 274 -4.13 5.34 7.17
N ILE A 275 -5.34 5.50 6.65
CA ILE A 275 -6.00 6.81 6.55
C ILE A 275 -6.98 6.93 7.71
N VAL A 276 -6.87 8.01 8.50
CA VAL A 276 -7.74 8.32 9.65
C VAL A 276 -8.01 9.81 9.65
N ASN A 277 -9.28 10.24 9.70
CA ASN A 277 -9.69 11.64 9.83
C ASN A 277 -8.93 12.60 8.90
N ASN A 278 -8.97 12.36 7.58
CA ASN A 278 -8.25 13.14 6.57
C ASN A 278 -6.73 13.26 6.82
N SER A 279 -6.13 12.26 7.46
CA SER A 279 -4.69 12.16 7.68
C SER A 279 -4.17 10.79 7.29
N ILE A 280 -2.94 10.76 6.78
CA ILE A 280 -2.18 9.51 6.59
C ILE A 280 -1.35 9.30 7.86
N VAL A 281 -1.53 8.15 8.51
CA VAL A 281 -0.76 7.77 9.69
C VAL A 281 0.18 6.63 9.31
N ILE A 282 1.48 6.79 9.59
CA ILE A 282 2.53 5.82 9.27
C ILE A 282 3.16 5.34 10.57
N VAL A 283 3.38 4.03 10.67
CA VAL A 283 3.95 3.36 11.85
C VAL A 283 5.22 2.59 11.50
N GLY A 284 6.33 2.93 12.15
CA GLY A 284 7.59 2.22 11.95
C GLY A 284 8.20 2.47 10.58
N GLY A 285 9.00 1.51 10.14
CA GLY A 285 9.87 1.62 8.98
C GLY A 285 11.35 1.60 9.37
N THR A 286 12.18 2.05 8.44
CA THR A 286 13.64 2.03 8.52
C THR A 286 14.18 3.37 8.05
N THR A 287 15.13 3.90 8.80
CA THR A 287 15.74 5.20 8.52
C THR A 287 17.24 5.06 8.24
N GLU A 288 17.89 6.21 8.02
CA GLU A 288 19.32 6.33 7.78
C GLU A 288 20.15 5.52 8.76
N LYS A 289 21.24 4.97 8.23
CA LYS A 289 22.17 4.15 9.00
C LYS A 289 22.85 5.02 10.05
N HIS A 290 23.16 4.40 11.19
CA HIS A 290 23.94 5.05 12.23
C HIS A 290 25.26 5.59 11.67
N PRO A 291 25.62 6.87 11.90
CA PRO A 291 26.73 7.52 11.22
C PRO A 291 28.07 6.81 11.46
N ILE A 292 28.29 6.30 12.68
CA ILE A 292 29.50 5.56 13.08
C ILE A 292 29.40 4.06 12.76
N THR A 293 28.46 3.34 13.39
CA THR A 293 28.39 1.86 13.28
C THR A 293 27.90 1.35 11.93
N LYS A 294 27.36 2.23 11.07
CA LYS A 294 26.72 1.92 9.78
C LYS A 294 25.59 0.88 9.87
N LYS A 295 25.09 0.63 11.09
CA LYS A 295 23.95 -0.26 11.32
C LYS A 295 22.67 0.43 10.87
N MET A 296 21.77 -0.35 10.29
CA MET A 296 20.39 0.05 9.98
C MET A 296 19.69 0.49 11.27
N ILE A 297 18.96 1.61 11.24
CA ILE A 297 18.16 2.08 12.37
C ILE A 297 16.69 1.94 11.99
N LEU A 298 15.87 1.41 12.90
CA LEU A 298 14.43 1.30 12.70
C LEU A 298 13.70 2.53 13.23
N VAL A 299 12.50 2.78 12.74
CA VAL A 299 11.66 3.90 13.18
C VAL A 299 10.72 3.41 14.28
N GLY A 300 10.55 4.24 15.32
CA GLY A 300 9.61 4.00 16.42
C GLY A 300 8.53 5.08 16.51
N GLU A 301 8.74 6.22 15.86
CA GLU A 301 7.79 7.32 15.79
C GLU A 301 6.56 6.94 14.96
N VAL A 302 5.42 7.52 15.33
CA VAL A 302 4.19 7.47 14.54
C VAL A 302 4.03 8.81 13.85
N PHE A 303 4.09 8.82 12.52
CA PHE A 303 3.99 10.03 11.72
C PHE A 303 2.56 10.25 11.25
N ARG A 304 2.08 11.49 11.34
CA ARG A 304 0.83 11.95 10.74
C ARG A 304 1.15 12.92 9.62
N PHE A 305 0.63 12.67 8.44
CA PHE A 305 0.53 13.64 7.36
C PHE A 305 -0.90 14.12 7.26
N ASP A 306 -1.13 15.39 7.58
CA ASP A 306 -2.43 16.02 7.50
C ASP A 306 -2.72 16.41 6.04
N LEU A 307 -3.80 15.88 5.44
CA LEU A 307 -4.08 16.05 4.01
C LEU A 307 -4.70 17.42 3.67
N GLU A 308 -5.15 18.18 4.68
CA GLU A 308 -5.67 19.53 4.50
C GLU A 308 -4.51 20.54 4.50
N THR A 309 -3.67 20.49 5.52
CA THR A 309 -2.55 21.42 5.70
C THR A 309 -1.27 21.00 4.96
N LEU A 310 -1.20 19.75 4.50
CA LEU A 310 -0.04 19.13 3.86
C LEU A 310 1.23 19.17 4.73
N LYS A 311 1.04 19.05 6.04
CA LYS A 311 2.11 19.09 7.05
C LYS A 311 2.27 17.76 7.76
N TRP A 312 3.52 17.46 8.09
CA TRP A 312 3.86 16.32 8.92
C TRP A 312 3.89 16.70 10.39
N SER A 313 3.51 15.76 11.25
CA SER A 313 3.71 15.82 12.70
C SER A 313 4.04 14.43 13.26
N VAL A 314 4.69 14.39 14.42
CA VAL A 314 4.88 13.16 15.19
C VAL A 314 3.77 13.12 16.24
N ILE A 315 2.91 12.11 16.18
CA ILE A 315 1.73 12.00 17.06
C ILE A 315 1.92 10.98 18.18
N GLY A 316 3.05 10.28 18.22
CA GLY A 316 3.35 9.30 19.25
C GLY A 316 4.57 8.44 18.92
N ARG A 317 4.80 7.43 19.76
CA ARG A 317 5.85 6.44 19.56
C ARG A 317 5.32 5.04 19.88
N MET A 318 5.68 4.08 19.05
CA MET A 318 5.44 2.66 19.28
C MET A 318 6.28 2.13 20.46
N PRO A 319 5.85 1.01 21.08
CA PRO A 319 6.59 0.39 22.19
C PRO A 319 7.99 -0.11 21.81
N PHE A 320 8.27 -0.26 20.52
CA PHE A 320 9.59 -0.60 19.98
C PHE A 320 9.69 -0.16 18.52
N ARG A 321 10.92 -0.09 18.02
CA ARG A 321 11.19 0.26 16.61
C ARG A 321 11.02 -0.98 15.74
N ILE A 322 10.37 -0.86 14.60
CA ILE A 322 9.99 -1.99 13.74
C ILE A 322 10.00 -1.57 12.27
N LYS A 323 10.37 -2.48 11.36
CA LYS A 323 10.19 -2.31 9.91
C LYS A 323 9.26 -3.36 9.33
N THR A 324 8.75 -3.10 8.13
CA THR A 324 7.81 -3.98 7.41
C THR A 324 6.61 -4.36 8.28
N ALA A 325 6.12 -3.42 9.08
CA ALA A 325 4.93 -3.60 9.90
C ALA A 325 3.70 -3.57 9.00
N LEU A 326 2.63 -4.24 9.44
CA LEU A 326 1.31 -4.09 8.87
C LEU A 326 0.49 -3.20 9.80
N ALA A 327 -0.07 -2.13 9.28
CA ALA A 327 -0.96 -1.25 10.03
C ALA A 327 -2.43 -1.57 9.74
N GLY A 328 -3.29 -1.38 10.73
CA GLY A 328 -4.74 -1.48 10.57
C GLY A 328 -5.44 -0.45 11.44
N TYR A 329 -6.62 0.01 11.01
CA TYR A 329 -7.44 0.91 11.81
C TYR A 329 -8.87 0.40 11.85
N TRP A 330 -9.40 0.19 13.05
CA TRP A 330 -10.74 -0.33 13.25
C TRP A 330 -11.32 0.20 14.56
N ASP A 331 -12.53 0.77 14.49
CA ASP A 331 -13.29 1.21 15.65
C ASP A 331 -12.51 2.15 16.61
N GLY A 332 -11.79 3.13 16.05
CA GLY A 332 -10.99 4.07 16.84
C GLY A 332 -9.63 3.55 17.29
N TRP A 333 -9.30 2.29 16.98
CA TRP A 333 -8.03 1.67 17.36
C TRP A 333 -7.08 1.59 16.16
N LEU A 334 -5.86 2.09 16.36
CA LEU A 334 -4.72 1.83 15.49
C LEU A 334 -4.04 0.53 15.93
N TYR A 335 -3.90 -0.39 14.98
CA TYR A 335 -3.24 -1.67 15.13
C TYR A 335 -1.92 -1.66 14.37
N PHE A 336 -0.93 -2.37 14.90
CA PHE A 336 0.20 -2.84 14.11
C PHE A 336 0.60 -4.26 14.49
N THR A 337 1.10 -5.01 13.51
CA THR A 337 1.54 -6.40 13.68
C THR A 337 2.62 -6.75 12.67
N SER A 338 3.12 -7.98 12.75
CA SER A 338 4.17 -8.52 11.88
C SER A 338 5.45 -7.67 11.99
N GLY A 339 6.34 -7.77 11.01
CA GLY A 339 7.52 -6.92 10.93
C GLY A 339 8.69 -7.35 11.82
N GLN A 340 9.86 -6.81 11.50
CA GLN A 340 11.09 -7.10 12.21
C GLN A 340 11.42 -5.96 13.16
N ARG A 341 11.42 -6.24 14.47
CA ARG A 341 11.90 -5.29 15.48
C ARG A 341 13.41 -5.40 15.69
N ASP A 342 13.99 -4.38 16.29
CA ASP A 342 15.38 -4.41 16.75
C ASP A 342 15.51 -5.01 18.17
N ARG A 343 16.75 -5.05 18.69
CA ARG A 343 17.03 -5.51 20.05
C ARG A 343 16.89 -4.42 21.11
N GLY A 344 16.60 -3.19 20.72
CA GLY A 344 16.46 -2.03 21.60
C GLY A 344 17.22 -0.80 21.12
N PRO A 345 17.06 0.35 21.79
CA PRO A 345 17.66 1.63 21.42
C PRO A 345 19.17 1.56 21.16
N ASP A 346 19.92 0.92 22.06
CA ASP A 346 21.38 0.81 22.03
C ASP A 346 21.90 -0.31 21.11
N ASN A 347 21.00 -1.20 20.67
CA ASN A 347 21.34 -2.29 19.78
C ASN A 347 20.33 -2.40 18.63
N PRO A 348 20.55 -1.65 17.54
CA PRO A 348 19.66 -1.64 16.40
C PRO A 348 19.76 -2.91 15.54
N SER A 349 20.53 -3.92 15.99
CA SER A 349 20.60 -5.20 15.28
C SER A 349 19.24 -5.89 15.28
N PRO A 350 18.91 -6.63 14.21
CA PRO A 350 17.59 -7.23 14.08
C PRO A 350 17.30 -8.29 15.13
N LYS A 351 16.04 -8.34 15.58
CA LYS A 351 15.45 -9.40 16.41
C LYS A 351 14.53 -10.28 15.56
N LYS A 352 13.91 -11.29 16.19
CA LYS A 352 12.88 -12.12 15.55
C LYS A 352 11.70 -11.25 15.09
N VAL A 353 11.09 -11.65 13.98
CA VAL A 353 9.82 -11.11 13.50
C VAL A 353 8.78 -11.19 14.61
N VAL A 354 8.00 -10.13 14.76
CA VAL A 354 6.96 -10.01 15.79
C VAL A 354 5.71 -10.72 15.27
N GLY A 355 5.17 -11.68 16.03
CA GLY A 355 3.89 -12.34 15.71
C GLY A 355 2.71 -11.83 16.53
N SER A 356 2.94 -10.90 17.45
CA SER A 356 1.92 -10.32 18.33
C SER A 356 1.27 -9.08 17.69
N MET A 357 -0.03 -8.95 17.87
CA MET A 357 -0.80 -7.75 17.53
C MET A 357 -0.69 -6.71 18.67
N TRP A 358 -0.40 -5.46 18.32
CA TRP A 358 -0.40 -4.32 19.24
C TRP A 358 -1.45 -3.32 18.80
N ARG A 359 -2.10 -2.63 19.75
CA ARG A 359 -3.06 -1.58 19.43
C ARG A 359 -3.10 -0.45 20.45
N THR A 360 -3.50 0.73 20.01
CA THR A 360 -3.80 1.89 20.86
C THR A 360 -5.04 2.62 20.33
N LYS A 361 -5.77 3.31 21.21
CA LYS A 361 -6.76 4.28 20.75
C LYS A 361 -6.03 5.41 20.06
N LEU A 362 -6.55 5.83 18.92
CA LEU A 362 -5.96 6.89 18.12
C LEU A 362 -6.97 8.04 18.01
N HIS A 363 -6.61 9.17 18.61
CA HIS A 363 -7.39 10.41 18.56
C HIS A 363 -6.65 11.38 17.65
N VAL A 364 -7.13 11.56 16.41
CA VAL A 364 -6.47 12.36 15.35
C VAL A 364 -7.37 13.45 14.83
#